data_AF-A0A2V9ZN98-F1
#
_entry.id   AF-A0A2V9ZN98-F1
#
_cell.length_a   1.000
_cell.length_b   1.000
_cell.length_c   1.000
_cell.angle_alpha   90.00
_cell.angle_beta   90.00
_cell.angle_gamma   90.00
#
_symmetry.space_group_name_H-M   'P 1'
#
loop_
_entity.id
_entity.type
_entity.pdbx_description
1 polymer ?
#
loop_
_entity_poly.entity_id
_entity_poly.type
_entity_poly.pdbx_seq_one_letter_code
_entity_poly.pdbx_strand_id
1 'polypeptide(L)'
;MWRSRTRILLFSGVLAAVLVTVSCGGNGNTSMGSLLGSATPAMVQLRMGDAPADRVISFEVTVGPITLMPSSGTSLTALSGTRRIELSHLSGTNEALALLNVSAGSYSSATITVANPEVTFINNLGAVVKLEPILNQTITINFNPVLTVGAGASVVNIDLSLANSLTFDAQGNVTSVNVSSSSFTVSAAAVAAEAQQEAEDGEFEDTTGMVTGVSANSFTLSQGQSTTPLTFITDSNTAFSDGASMATILNMIVKVEGVTKSDGTLYAKEVEGVENNNGVEAEGLITKVTNNPATQLSVVAQDGNGAGIDDTKIGSPLLVDVTGAQYGVDQGNIDTSGIGGLPSSPNFPFDASTIHAGQRVQVESASAMSGMSVSSGQVKLKQQAVTGTVSGLTGPTSAGPVSFTLTLPADSAFAMLSGQTTINVFWQLGTDLHNLASVKNGDTARVRGLVFFSATNVNLIARRIGQ
;
A
#
# COMPACT_ATOMS: atom_id res chain seq x y z
N MET A 1 -23.26 -53.89 -34.11
CA MET A 1 -22.39 -54.12 -35.29
C MET A 1 -23.31 -54.51 -36.46
N TRP A 2 -23.10 -53.96 -37.66
CA TRP A 2 -23.96 -54.04 -38.88
C TRP A 2 -25.29 -53.24 -38.83
N ARG A 3 -25.43 -52.11 -39.54
CA ARG A 3 -25.63 -51.86 -41.01
C ARG A 3 -27.09 -52.07 -41.46
N SER A 4 -27.75 -50.98 -41.89
CA SER A 4 -28.56 -50.86 -43.13
C SER A 4 -29.32 -49.52 -43.11
N ARG A 5 -28.91 -48.49 -43.86
CA ARG A 5 -29.34 -48.13 -45.22
C ARG A 5 -30.86 -48.00 -45.41
N THR A 6 -31.33 -46.80 -45.71
CA THR A 6 -32.33 -46.53 -46.78
C THR A 6 -32.18 -45.08 -47.27
N ARG A 7 -32.05 -44.90 -48.59
CA ARG A 7 -32.09 -43.64 -49.36
C ARG A 7 -33.47 -43.53 -50.02
N ILE A 8 -33.98 -42.31 -50.24
CA ILE A 8 -34.92 -41.84 -51.31
C ILE A 8 -35.05 -40.31 -51.08
N LEU A 9 -34.42 -39.44 -51.88
CA LEU A 9 -34.81 -38.83 -53.17
C LEU A 9 -35.82 -37.65 -53.09
N LEU A 10 -35.26 -36.43 -53.31
CA LEU A 10 -35.70 -35.27 -54.11
C LEU A 10 -37.15 -34.74 -54.03
N PHE A 11 -37.31 -33.43 -53.76
CA PHE A 11 -38.17 -32.52 -54.55
C PHE A 11 -37.75 -31.03 -54.42
N SER A 12 -37.77 -30.33 -55.56
CA SER A 12 -37.44 -28.93 -55.81
C SER A 12 -38.39 -27.90 -55.17
N GLY A 13 -37.89 -26.68 -54.95
CA GLY A 13 -38.72 -25.49 -54.74
C GLY A 13 -37.90 -24.19 -54.73
N VAL A 14 -37.73 -23.56 -55.90
CA VAL A 14 -37.18 -22.22 -56.09
C VAL A 14 -38.25 -21.17 -55.81
N LEU A 15 -37.95 -20.12 -55.04
CA LEU A 15 -38.70 -18.86 -55.10
C LEU A 15 -37.79 -17.66 -54.85
N ALA A 16 -37.70 -16.81 -55.88
CA ALA A 16 -37.06 -15.51 -55.86
C ALA A 16 -38.11 -14.42 -55.63
N ALA A 17 -37.76 -13.36 -54.89
CA ALA A 17 -38.48 -12.09 -54.91
C ALA A 17 -37.50 -10.94 -54.68
N VAL A 18 -37.29 -10.17 -55.75
CA VAL A 18 -36.59 -8.89 -55.84
C VAL A 18 -37.63 -7.80 -55.65
N LEU A 19 -37.36 -6.80 -54.81
CA LEU A 19 -38.03 -5.49 -54.89
C LEU A 19 -36.97 -4.38 -54.81
N VAL A 20 -36.92 -3.58 -55.88
CA VAL A 20 -36.08 -2.39 -56.05
C VAL A 20 -36.93 -1.16 -55.73
N THR A 21 -36.42 -0.24 -54.93
CA THR A 21 -36.83 1.17 -54.96
C THR A 21 -35.61 2.06 -55.05
N VAL A 22 -35.52 2.76 -56.18
CA VAL A 22 -34.56 3.81 -56.50
C VAL A 22 -34.97 5.10 -55.76
N SER A 23 -33.99 5.75 -55.13
CA SER A 23 -34.04 7.18 -54.79
C SER A 23 -32.68 7.78 -55.09
N CYS A 24 -32.69 8.85 -55.89
CA CYS A 24 -31.53 9.57 -56.41
C CYS A 24 -31.67 11.05 -56.02
N GLY A 25 -30.54 11.67 -55.64
CA GLY A 25 -30.36 13.10 -55.40
C GLY A 25 -29.58 13.33 -54.09
N GLY A 26 -28.47 14.05 -54.03
CA GLY A 26 -27.68 14.82 -54.99
C GLY A 26 -26.46 15.40 -54.24
N ASN A 27 -25.38 15.68 -54.97
CA ASN A 27 -24.06 16.11 -54.51
C ASN A 27 -24.03 17.22 -53.44
N GLY A 28 -23.20 17.03 -52.41
CA GLY A 28 -22.66 18.06 -51.53
C GLY A 28 -21.29 17.65 -51.00
N ASN A 29 -20.23 18.11 -51.66
CA ASN A 29 -18.84 17.86 -51.30
C ASN A 29 -18.46 18.72 -50.08
N THR A 30 -18.34 18.13 -48.89
CA THR A 30 -17.64 18.76 -47.75
C THR A 30 -16.81 17.73 -46.99
N SER A 31 -15.51 18.03 -46.93
CA SER A 31 -14.44 17.59 -46.04
C SER A 31 -14.67 16.40 -45.09
N MET A 32 -13.72 15.46 -45.14
CA MET A 32 -13.39 14.55 -44.04
C MET A 32 -13.40 15.27 -42.70
N GLY A 33 -14.39 14.96 -41.87
CA GLY A 33 -14.30 15.08 -40.42
C GLY A 33 -14.04 13.70 -39.84
N SER A 34 -12.77 13.32 -39.75
CA SER A 34 -12.36 12.51 -38.60
C SER A 34 -12.65 13.36 -37.35
N LEU A 35 -13.13 12.72 -36.28
CA LEU A 35 -12.97 13.09 -34.85
C LEU A 35 -14.23 12.67 -34.08
N LEU A 36 -14.12 11.52 -33.42
CA LEU A 36 -14.38 11.29 -31.99
C LEU A 36 -14.16 9.79 -31.78
N GLY A 37 -12.91 9.40 -31.54
CA GLY A 37 -12.64 8.09 -30.98
C GLY A 37 -13.38 8.03 -29.64
N SER A 38 -14.30 7.08 -29.48
CA SER A 38 -14.86 6.77 -28.17
C SER A 38 -13.68 6.48 -27.24
N ALA A 39 -13.49 7.32 -26.22
CA ALA A 39 -12.45 7.08 -25.22
C ALA A 39 -12.74 5.71 -24.59
N THR A 40 -11.90 4.73 -24.86
CA THR A 40 -11.99 3.42 -24.23
C THR A 40 -11.77 3.61 -22.73
N PRO A 41 -12.70 3.14 -21.87
CA PRO A 41 -12.50 3.23 -20.43
C PRO A 41 -11.26 2.41 -20.05
N ALA A 42 -10.37 3.01 -19.28
CA ALA A 42 -9.23 2.37 -18.68
C ALA A 42 -9.57 2.04 -17.22
N MET A 43 -9.18 0.84 -16.78
CA MET A 43 -9.21 0.50 -15.36
C MET A 43 -8.10 1.29 -14.66
N VAL A 44 -8.49 2.17 -13.74
CA VAL A 44 -7.58 3.00 -12.96
C VAL A 44 -7.68 2.62 -11.50
N GLN A 45 -6.54 2.29 -10.92
CA GLN A 45 -6.39 2.24 -9.47
C GLN A 45 -6.11 3.65 -8.96
N LEU A 46 -6.94 4.13 -8.05
CA LEU A 46 -6.64 5.32 -7.28
C LEU A 46 -5.99 4.87 -5.98
N ARG A 47 -4.73 5.25 -5.77
CA ARG A 47 -3.96 4.90 -4.59
C ARG A 47 -3.51 6.12 -3.83
N MET A 48 -3.27 5.95 -2.54
CA MET A 48 -2.75 6.99 -1.68
C MET A 48 -1.58 6.48 -0.87
N GLY A 49 -0.52 7.28 -0.81
CA GLY A 49 0.69 7.00 -0.06
C GLY A 49 1.18 8.24 0.71
N ASP A 50 2.39 8.14 1.22
CA ASP A 50 2.99 9.18 2.05
C ASP A 50 4.47 9.47 1.74
N ALA A 51 4.82 10.76 1.87
CA ALA A 51 6.17 11.20 2.18
C ALA A 51 6.28 11.58 3.68
N PRO A 52 6.99 10.77 4.49
CA PRO A 52 6.92 10.80 5.94
C PRO A 52 7.49 12.10 6.53
N ALA A 53 7.11 12.38 7.78
CA ALA A 53 7.81 13.33 8.63
C ALA A 53 8.48 12.56 9.77
N ASP A 54 9.79 12.78 9.96
CA ASP A 54 10.64 11.92 10.81
C ASP A 54 10.15 11.73 12.25
N ARG A 55 9.36 12.65 12.81
CA ARG A 55 8.85 12.60 14.19
C ARG A 55 7.45 12.02 14.33
N VAL A 56 6.76 11.82 13.22
CA VAL A 56 5.39 11.31 13.20
C VAL A 56 5.40 9.79 13.24
N ILE A 57 4.62 9.23 14.15
CA ILE A 57 4.40 7.78 14.28
C ILE A 57 3.17 7.36 13.50
N SER A 58 2.09 8.15 13.60
CA SER A 58 0.84 7.89 12.91
C SER A 58 0.20 9.22 12.49
N PHE A 59 -0.40 9.21 11.31
CA PHE A 59 -1.18 10.30 10.73
C PHE A 59 -2.40 9.67 10.07
N GLU A 60 -3.52 9.72 10.79
CA GLU A 60 -4.82 9.33 10.25
C GLU A 60 -5.52 10.54 9.67
N VAL A 61 -6.24 10.34 8.56
CA VAL A 61 -7.02 11.40 7.96
C VAL A 61 -8.20 10.83 7.18
N THR A 62 -9.31 11.58 7.17
CA THR A 62 -10.43 11.29 6.27
C THR A 62 -10.20 11.99 4.94
N VAL A 63 -10.17 11.23 3.84
CA VAL A 63 -10.01 11.73 2.47
C VAL A 63 -11.22 11.43 1.61
N GLY A 64 -11.51 12.30 0.66
CA GLY A 64 -12.63 12.18 -0.27
C GLY A 64 -13.83 13.05 0.11
N PRO A 65 -14.77 13.29 -0.82
CA PRO A 65 -14.78 12.81 -2.20
C PRO A 65 -13.64 13.37 -3.05
N ILE A 66 -13.31 12.67 -4.14
CA ILE A 66 -12.27 13.04 -5.11
C ILE A 66 -12.91 13.20 -6.49
N THR A 67 -12.64 14.33 -7.15
CA THR A 67 -13.01 14.52 -8.56
C THR A 67 -11.80 14.91 -9.39
N LEU A 68 -11.73 14.39 -10.61
CA LEU A 68 -10.72 14.77 -11.60
C LEU A 68 -11.36 15.74 -12.60
N MET A 69 -10.60 16.73 -13.04
CA MET A 69 -11.00 17.65 -14.11
C MET A 69 -10.25 17.29 -15.40
N PRO A 70 -10.92 16.64 -16.37
CA PRO A 70 -10.37 16.47 -17.71
C PRO A 70 -10.09 17.82 -18.35
N SER A 71 -9.05 17.89 -19.17
CA SER A 71 -8.77 19.08 -19.99
C SER A 71 -9.89 19.40 -21.00
N SER A 72 -10.79 18.43 -21.26
CA SER A 72 -12.01 18.61 -22.06
C SER A 72 -13.18 19.28 -21.30
N GLY A 73 -13.09 19.41 -19.97
CA GLY A 73 -13.90 20.32 -19.16
C GLY A 73 -15.04 19.73 -18.33
N THR A 74 -15.42 18.46 -18.51
CA THR A 74 -16.48 17.84 -17.66
C THR A 74 -15.85 17.02 -16.54
N SER A 75 -16.06 17.42 -15.29
CA SER A 75 -15.51 16.73 -14.12
C SER A 75 -15.94 15.26 -14.05
N LEU A 76 -15.00 14.41 -13.66
CA LEU A 76 -15.20 12.98 -13.42
C LEU A 76 -15.10 12.72 -11.92
N THR A 77 -16.06 12.00 -11.35
CA THR A 77 -15.95 11.55 -9.95
C THR A 77 -15.01 10.36 -9.89
N ALA A 78 -13.89 10.50 -9.19
CA ALA A 78 -12.95 9.41 -8.96
C ALA A 78 -13.24 8.71 -7.62
N LEU A 79 -13.71 9.42 -6.60
CA LEU A 79 -14.16 8.80 -5.36
C LEU A 79 -15.41 9.53 -4.88
N SER A 80 -16.54 8.83 -4.78
CA SER A 80 -17.83 9.44 -4.45
C SER A 80 -18.05 9.66 -2.95
N GLY A 81 -17.34 8.92 -2.10
CA GLY A 81 -17.43 8.99 -0.64
C GLY A 81 -16.12 9.36 0.02
N THR A 82 -16.06 9.18 1.34
CA THR A 82 -14.85 9.36 2.15
C THR A 82 -14.22 8.01 2.51
N ARG A 83 -12.93 8.04 2.81
CA ARG A 83 -12.13 6.93 3.32
C ARG A 83 -11.29 7.46 4.49
N ARG A 84 -11.22 6.71 5.58
CA ARG A 84 -10.27 6.99 6.65
C ARG A 84 -9.05 6.11 6.44
N ILE A 85 -7.87 6.70 6.50
CA ILE A 85 -6.59 6.03 6.20
C ILE A 85 -5.52 6.53 7.16
N GLU A 86 -4.59 5.65 7.51
CA GLU A 86 -3.35 6.00 8.21
C GLU A 86 -2.19 5.99 7.21
N LEU A 87 -1.46 7.10 7.12
CA LEU A 87 -0.51 7.32 6.04
C LEU A 87 0.94 7.02 6.41
N SER A 88 1.32 7.09 7.68
CA SER A 88 2.72 7.01 8.11
C SER A 88 3.33 5.64 7.83
N HIS A 89 2.55 4.56 7.97
CA HIS A 89 3.04 3.21 7.64
C HIS A 89 3.16 2.97 6.13
N LEU A 90 2.52 3.79 5.31
CA LEU A 90 2.60 3.74 3.85
C LEU A 90 3.84 4.47 3.30
N SER A 91 4.73 4.99 4.16
CA SER A 91 5.97 5.61 3.70
C SER A 91 6.80 4.66 2.82
N GLY A 92 6.94 5.03 1.54
CA GLY A 92 7.64 4.24 0.52
C GLY A 92 6.79 3.17 -0.18
N THR A 93 5.47 3.13 0.08
CA THR A 93 4.45 2.30 -0.60
C THR A 93 3.13 3.09 -0.71
N ASN A 94 2.02 2.42 -1.03
CA ASN A 94 0.68 3.03 -1.12
C ASN A 94 -0.43 1.99 -0.87
N GLU A 95 -1.63 2.48 -0.54
CA GLU A 95 -2.85 1.68 -0.41
C GLU A 95 -3.89 2.11 -1.46
N ALA A 96 -4.74 1.17 -1.89
CA ALA A 96 -5.82 1.47 -2.82
C ALA A 96 -7.01 2.16 -2.13
N LEU A 97 -7.40 3.32 -2.65
CA LEU A 97 -8.63 4.02 -2.26
C LEU A 97 -9.85 3.57 -3.07
N ALA A 98 -9.62 3.27 -4.36
CA ALA A 98 -10.67 2.84 -5.28
C ALA A 98 -10.14 2.17 -6.55
N LEU A 99 -10.99 1.34 -7.15
CA LEU A 99 -10.85 0.82 -8.51
C LEU A 99 -11.92 1.48 -9.40
N LEU A 100 -11.49 2.11 -10.48
CA LEU A 100 -12.31 3.04 -11.25
C LEU A 100 -12.24 2.74 -12.74
N ASN A 101 -13.32 3.06 -13.45
CA ASN A 101 -13.29 3.16 -14.91
C ASN A 101 -13.16 4.64 -15.27
N VAL A 102 -11.97 5.03 -15.71
CA VAL A 102 -11.63 6.41 -16.06
C VAL A 102 -11.36 6.48 -17.56
N SER A 103 -11.89 7.48 -18.24
CA SER A 103 -11.61 7.66 -19.67
C SER A 103 -10.15 8.03 -19.89
N ALA A 104 -9.52 7.42 -20.89
CA ALA A 104 -8.20 7.84 -21.35
C ALA A 104 -8.21 9.34 -21.72
N GLY A 105 -7.16 10.07 -21.35
CA GLY A 105 -7.06 11.50 -21.63
C GLY A 105 -6.13 12.25 -20.67
N SER A 106 -6.11 13.57 -20.84
CA SER A 106 -5.37 14.48 -19.97
C SER A 106 -6.30 15.16 -18.96
N TYR A 107 -5.81 15.31 -17.74
CA TYR A 107 -6.49 15.93 -16.62
C TYR A 107 -5.66 17.11 -16.14
N SER A 108 -6.31 18.24 -15.86
CA SER A 108 -5.65 19.49 -15.47
C SER A 108 -5.60 19.70 -13.96
N SER A 109 -6.52 19.07 -13.22
CA SER A 109 -6.57 19.15 -11.76
C SER A 109 -7.35 18.01 -11.14
N ALA A 110 -7.22 17.85 -9.83
CA ALA A 110 -8.12 17.11 -8.98
C ALA A 110 -8.65 18.01 -7.86
N THR A 111 -9.82 17.69 -7.33
CA THR A 111 -10.24 18.17 -6.01
C THR A 111 -10.33 17.00 -5.05
N ILE A 112 -9.87 17.20 -3.82
CA ILE A 112 -9.91 16.23 -2.73
C ILE A 112 -10.41 16.94 -1.48
N THR A 113 -11.34 16.33 -0.75
CA THR A 113 -11.70 16.81 0.59
C THR A 113 -10.89 16.07 1.64
N VAL A 114 -10.36 16.80 2.60
CA VAL A 114 -9.54 16.31 3.72
C VAL A 114 -10.18 16.76 5.01
N ALA A 115 -10.42 15.83 5.94
CA ALA A 115 -11.08 16.12 7.20
C ALA A 115 -10.57 15.26 8.35
N ASN A 116 -10.82 15.72 9.58
CA ASN A 116 -10.56 15.00 10.83
C ASN A 116 -9.16 14.34 10.91
N PRO A 117 -8.08 15.09 10.67
CA PRO A 117 -6.74 14.56 10.82
C PRO A 117 -6.44 14.28 12.30
N GLU A 118 -5.72 13.19 12.55
CA GLU A 118 -5.21 12.83 13.87
C GLU A 118 -3.72 12.51 13.71
N VAL A 119 -2.88 13.10 14.56
CA VAL A 119 -1.42 12.99 14.47
C VAL A 119 -0.87 12.49 15.79
N THR A 120 -0.18 11.36 15.74
CA THR A 120 0.58 10.84 16.88
C THR A 120 2.07 10.96 16.59
N PHE A 121 2.80 11.62 17.49
CA PHE A 121 4.22 11.93 17.32
C PHE A 121 4.99 11.80 18.63
N ILE A 122 6.32 11.75 18.54
CA ILE A 122 7.19 11.83 19.71
C ILE A 122 7.57 13.29 19.96
N ASN A 123 7.19 13.83 21.12
CA ASN A 123 7.58 15.18 21.51
C ASN A 123 9.06 15.26 21.91
N ASN A 124 9.58 16.47 22.12
CA ASN A 124 10.97 16.71 22.52
C ASN A 124 11.41 16.07 23.86
N LEU A 125 10.48 15.53 24.66
CA LEU A 125 10.76 14.80 25.89
C LEU A 125 10.78 13.26 25.70
N GLY A 126 10.57 12.78 24.48
CA GLY A 126 10.46 11.34 24.20
C GLY A 126 9.09 10.75 24.53
N ALA A 127 8.08 11.58 24.79
CA ALA A 127 6.73 11.11 25.07
C ALA A 127 5.88 11.05 23.79
N VAL A 128 5.05 10.01 23.69
CA VAL A 128 4.01 9.88 22.67
C VAL A 128 2.91 10.90 22.95
N VAL A 129 2.58 11.72 21.96
CA VAL A 129 1.53 12.75 22.04
C VAL A 129 0.61 12.59 20.83
N LYS A 130 -0.71 12.66 21.06
CA LYS A 130 -1.74 12.69 20.02
C LYS A 130 -2.36 14.08 19.91
N LEU A 131 -2.55 14.56 18.69
CA LEU A 131 -3.24 15.80 18.34
C LEU A 131 -4.40 15.50 17.40
N GLU A 132 -5.55 16.10 17.66
CA GLU A 132 -6.79 15.90 16.90
C GLU A 132 -7.36 17.27 16.47
N PRO A 133 -6.67 17.99 15.55
CA PRO A 133 -7.16 19.30 15.13
C PRO A 133 -8.42 19.18 14.28
N ILE A 134 -9.30 20.16 14.43
CA ILE A 134 -10.50 20.26 13.61
C ILE A 134 -10.11 20.83 12.24
N LEU A 135 -10.21 19.99 11.21
CA LEU A 135 -10.01 20.38 9.81
C LEU A 135 -11.11 19.75 8.95
N ASN A 136 -11.63 20.52 7.99
CA ASN A 136 -12.47 20.03 6.91
C ASN A 136 -12.32 20.99 5.73
N GLN A 137 -11.57 20.58 4.70
CA GLN A 137 -11.23 21.44 3.58
C GLN A 137 -11.27 20.67 2.26
N THR A 138 -11.85 21.29 1.23
CA THR A 138 -11.67 20.85 -0.16
C THR A 138 -10.50 21.58 -0.79
N ILE A 139 -9.55 20.81 -1.31
CA ILE A 139 -8.28 21.27 -1.87
C ILE A 139 -8.28 20.99 -3.36
N THR A 140 -7.95 22.00 -4.17
CA THR A 140 -7.72 21.84 -5.61
C THR A 140 -6.22 21.64 -5.86
N ILE A 141 -5.86 20.49 -6.41
CA ILE A 141 -4.51 20.13 -6.83
C ILE A 141 -4.42 20.38 -8.32
N ASN A 142 -3.62 21.36 -8.73
CA ASN A 142 -3.38 21.64 -10.15
C ASN A 142 -2.22 20.79 -10.66
N PHE A 143 -2.42 20.12 -11.79
CA PHE A 143 -1.39 19.27 -12.38
C PHE A 143 -0.52 20.07 -13.35
N ASN A 144 0.79 20.07 -13.10
CA ASN A 144 1.77 20.68 -13.99
C ASN A 144 3.06 19.83 -14.03
N PRO A 145 3.30 19.05 -15.10
CA PRO A 145 2.49 18.90 -16.30
C PRO A 145 1.11 18.26 -16.04
N VAL A 146 0.20 18.34 -17.01
CA VAL A 146 -1.13 17.70 -16.92
C VAL A 146 -0.98 16.18 -16.71
N LEU A 147 -1.83 15.62 -15.85
CA LEU A 147 -1.85 14.18 -15.58
C LEU A 147 -2.42 13.46 -16.82
N THR A 148 -1.74 12.42 -17.31
CA THR A 148 -2.20 11.67 -18.49
C THR A 148 -2.52 10.23 -18.12
N VAL A 149 -3.74 9.80 -18.44
CA VAL A 149 -4.20 8.42 -18.27
C VAL A 149 -4.33 7.78 -19.66
N GLY A 150 -3.69 6.63 -19.84
CA GLY A 150 -3.70 5.88 -21.10
C GLY A 150 -4.99 5.10 -21.33
N ALA A 151 -5.05 4.35 -22.43
CA ALA A 151 -6.18 3.47 -22.76
C ALA A 151 -6.12 2.09 -22.06
N GLY A 152 -4.96 1.72 -21.49
CA GLY A 152 -4.76 0.49 -20.73
C GLY A 152 -4.87 0.71 -19.23
N ALA A 153 -4.81 -0.38 -18.45
CA ALA A 153 -4.81 -0.31 -17.00
C ALA A 153 -3.70 0.63 -16.48
N SER A 154 -4.04 1.48 -15.52
CA SER A 154 -3.13 2.49 -14.96
C SER A 154 -3.31 2.61 -13.46
N VAL A 155 -2.31 3.17 -12.79
CA VAL A 155 -2.35 3.55 -11.38
C VAL A 155 -2.20 5.06 -11.30
N VAL A 156 -3.09 5.72 -10.55
CA VAL A 156 -2.97 7.13 -10.17
C VAL A 156 -2.62 7.17 -8.69
N ASN A 157 -1.41 7.64 -8.40
CA ASN A 157 -0.89 7.75 -7.04
C ASN A 157 -1.08 9.18 -6.54
N ILE A 158 -1.67 9.32 -5.36
CA ILE A 158 -1.75 10.56 -4.60
C ILE A 158 -0.84 10.41 -3.39
N ASP A 159 0.27 11.12 -3.37
CA ASP A 159 1.14 11.15 -2.20
C ASP A 159 0.84 12.40 -1.39
N LEU A 160 0.47 12.23 -0.13
CA LEU A 160 0.44 13.33 0.84
C LEU A 160 1.83 13.45 1.45
N SER A 161 2.37 14.66 1.57
CA SER A 161 3.60 14.91 2.31
C SER A 161 3.26 15.35 3.73
N LEU A 162 3.57 14.53 4.74
CA LEU A 162 3.37 14.91 6.14
C LEU A 162 4.22 16.13 6.51
N ALA A 163 5.46 16.21 6.00
CA ALA A 163 6.34 17.35 6.25
C ALA A 163 5.72 18.68 5.75
N ASN A 164 5.03 18.65 4.60
CA ASN A 164 4.32 19.81 4.04
C ASN A 164 2.88 19.97 4.56
N SER A 165 2.38 19.02 5.35
CA SER A 165 1.02 19.02 5.92
C SER A 165 0.99 19.42 7.39
N LEU A 166 2.15 19.46 8.04
CA LEU A 166 2.28 19.70 9.48
C LEU A 166 3.08 20.96 9.74
N THR A 167 2.78 21.62 10.85
CA THR A 167 3.57 22.74 11.37
C THR A 167 4.29 22.31 12.62
N PHE A 168 5.58 22.65 12.71
CA PHE A 168 6.45 22.26 13.81
C PHE A 168 6.91 23.50 14.59
N ASP A 169 7.02 23.38 15.92
CA ASP A 169 7.69 24.40 16.74
C ASP A 169 9.22 24.31 16.64
N ALA A 170 9.93 25.22 17.31
CA ALA A 170 11.40 25.23 17.32
C ALA A 170 12.03 24.02 18.04
N GLN A 171 11.24 23.25 18.79
CA GLN A 171 11.64 21.99 19.43
C GLN A 171 11.23 20.78 18.58
N GLY A 172 10.70 21.03 17.37
CA GLY A 172 10.22 20.05 16.41
C GLY A 172 8.89 19.40 16.78
N ASN A 173 8.16 19.87 17.79
CA ASN A 173 6.87 19.29 18.14
C ASN A 173 5.84 19.68 17.08
N VAL A 174 4.92 18.77 16.74
CA VAL A 174 3.78 19.10 15.89
C VAL A 174 2.87 20.06 16.66
N THR A 175 2.43 21.14 16.00
CA THR A 175 1.57 22.18 16.59
C THR A 175 0.23 22.34 15.88
N SER A 176 0.18 22.06 14.58
CA SER A 176 -1.05 22.09 13.79
C SER A 176 -0.93 21.26 12.51
N VAL A 177 -2.08 20.93 11.93
CA VAL A 177 -2.22 20.34 10.59
C VAL A 177 -2.69 21.42 9.63
N ASN A 178 -1.96 21.62 8.54
CA ASN A 178 -2.25 22.58 7.48
C ASN A 178 -2.01 21.93 6.12
N VAL A 179 -3.07 21.30 5.59
CA VAL A 179 -3.02 20.64 4.28
C VAL A 179 -3.34 21.67 3.19
N SER A 180 -2.58 21.66 2.11
CA SER A 180 -2.79 22.54 0.97
C SER A 180 -2.44 21.83 -0.33
N SER A 181 -2.56 22.50 -1.49
CA SER A 181 -2.20 21.90 -2.76
C SER A 181 -0.73 21.47 -2.85
N SER A 182 0.18 22.14 -2.12
CA SER A 182 1.61 21.77 -2.07
C SER A 182 1.89 20.59 -1.14
N SER A 183 0.90 20.15 -0.37
CA SER A 183 0.98 18.93 0.42
C SER A 183 0.82 17.68 -0.43
N PHE A 184 0.38 17.80 -1.69
CA PHE A 184 0.12 16.67 -2.57
C PHE A 184 1.08 16.60 -3.75
N THR A 185 1.54 15.38 -4.05
CA THR A 185 2.10 15.02 -5.35
C THR A 185 1.15 14.02 -6.00
N VAL A 186 0.84 14.21 -7.28
CA VAL A 186 -0.02 13.28 -8.02
C VAL A 186 0.69 12.82 -9.27
N SER A 187 0.74 11.50 -9.47
CA SER A 187 1.35 10.87 -10.62
C SER A 187 0.42 9.81 -11.21
N ALA A 188 0.67 9.46 -12.47
CA ALA A 188 0.03 8.32 -13.12
C ALA A 188 1.09 7.46 -13.78
N ALA A 189 0.97 6.16 -13.60
CA ALA A 189 1.78 5.16 -14.28
C ALA A 189 0.88 4.17 -15.01
N ALA A 190 1.30 3.72 -16.19
CA ALA A 190 0.70 2.54 -16.79
C ALA A 190 1.06 1.33 -15.94
N VAL A 191 0.15 0.35 -15.86
CA VAL A 191 0.48 -0.90 -15.16
C VAL A 191 1.69 -1.55 -15.83
N ALA A 192 2.75 -1.80 -15.06
CA ALA A 192 3.99 -2.37 -15.57
C ALA A 192 3.83 -3.85 -15.90
N ALA A 193 4.83 -4.45 -16.55
CA ALA A 193 4.87 -5.90 -16.73
C ALA A 193 4.90 -6.59 -15.37
N GLU A 194 4.13 -7.66 -15.18
CA GLU A 194 3.88 -8.30 -13.86
C GLU A 194 5.13 -8.64 -13.03
N ALA A 195 6.24 -8.93 -13.70
CA ALA A 195 7.52 -9.27 -13.06
C ALA A 195 8.33 -8.04 -12.63
N GLN A 196 7.88 -6.83 -12.96
CA GLN A 196 8.55 -5.54 -12.74
C GLN A 196 7.59 -4.54 -12.08
N GLN A 197 6.44 -5.02 -11.58
CA GLN A 197 5.50 -4.15 -10.89
C GLN A 197 6.01 -3.84 -9.51
N GLU A 198 5.93 -2.55 -9.18
CA GLU A 198 6.15 -1.94 -7.88
C GLU A 198 4.83 -1.33 -7.37
N ALA A 199 4.86 -0.79 -6.16
CA ALA A 199 3.70 -0.17 -5.54
C ALA A 199 3.03 0.91 -6.42
N GLU A 200 3.77 1.71 -7.19
CA GLU A 200 3.20 2.80 -8.00
C GLU A 200 2.64 2.36 -9.35
N ASP A 201 2.90 1.13 -9.79
CA ASP A 201 2.55 0.67 -11.14
C ASP A 201 1.93 -0.75 -11.19
N GLY A 202 1.47 -1.26 -10.06
CA GLY A 202 0.45 -2.32 -10.04
C GLY A 202 0.62 -3.40 -8.97
N GLU A 203 1.73 -3.40 -8.22
CA GLU A 203 1.97 -4.36 -7.14
C GLU A 203 1.05 -4.09 -5.95
N PHE A 204 0.60 -5.14 -5.28
CA PHE A 204 -0.03 -5.09 -3.96
C PHE A 204 0.85 -5.92 -3.03
N GLU A 205 1.74 -5.26 -2.31
CA GLU A 205 2.58 -5.92 -1.30
C GLU A 205 1.86 -5.85 0.05
N ASP A 206 1.90 -6.93 0.82
CA ASP A 206 1.49 -6.95 2.22
C ASP A 206 0.08 -6.38 2.47
N THR A 207 -0.86 -6.71 1.57
CA THR A 207 -2.24 -6.19 1.64
C THR A 207 -3.07 -7.03 2.60
N THR A 208 -3.26 -6.51 3.82
CA THR A 208 -4.04 -7.17 4.87
C THR A 208 -5.50 -6.73 4.86
N GLY A 209 -6.41 -7.66 5.13
CA GLY A 209 -7.82 -7.35 5.26
C GLY A 209 -8.68 -8.57 5.57
N MET A 210 -9.96 -8.36 5.81
CA MET A 210 -10.91 -9.45 6.00
C MET A 210 -11.56 -9.85 4.69
N VAL A 211 -11.59 -11.15 4.38
CA VAL A 211 -12.29 -11.65 3.20
C VAL A 211 -13.80 -11.67 3.45
N THR A 212 -14.52 -10.84 2.69
CA THR A 212 -15.97 -10.65 2.80
C THR A 212 -16.77 -11.42 1.76
N GLY A 213 -16.11 -11.99 0.75
CA GLY A 213 -16.77 -12.75 -0.31
C GLY A 213 -15.79 -13.70 -0.98
N VAL A 214 -16.29 -14.87 -1.38
CA VAL A 214 -15.52 -15.88 -2.11
C VAL A 214 -16.36 -16.42 -3.26
N SER A 215 -15.73 -16.56 -4.42
CA SER A 215 -16.24 -17.21 -5.61
C SER A 215 -15.36 -18.40 -6.00
N ALA A 216 -15.61 -19.03 -7.15
CA ALA A 216 -14.83 -20.20 -7.58
C ALA A 216 -13.32 -19.89 -7.77
N ASN A 217 -12.99 -18.69 -8.26
CA ASN A 217 -11.62 -18.29 -8.61
C ASN A 217 -11.32 -16.83 -8.24
N SER A 218 -12.08 -16.26 -7.31
CA SER A 218 -11.81 -14.92 -6.79
C SER A 218 -12.32 -14.77 -5.37
N PHE A 219 -11.76 -13.81 -4.65
CA PHE A 219 -12.25 -13.39 -3.34
C PHE A 219 -12.24 -11.87 -3.23
N THR A 220 -13.11 -11.32 -2.39
CA THR A 220 -13.17 -9.90 -2.08
C THR A 220 -12.60 -9.67 -0.69
N LEU A 221 -11.55 -8.88 -0.62
CA LEU A 221 -10.90 -8.39 0.59
C LEU A 221 -11.45 -7.01 0.94
N SER A 222 -11.78 -6.78 2.20
CA SER A 222 -12.04 -5.45 2.74
C SER A 222 -10.84 -5.05 3.60
N GLN A 223 -10.07 -4.07 3.12
CA GLN A 223 -8.87 -3.57 3.81
C GLN A 223 -9.24 -2.74 5.03
N GLY A 224 -8.53 -2.97 6.14
CA GLY A 224 -8.50 -2.18 7.39
C GLY A 224 -9.55 -1.07 7.53
N GLN A 225 -9.05 0.16 7.68
CA GLN A 225 -9.83 1.39 7.90
C GLN A 225 -10.47 1.94 6.62
N SER A 226 -9.86 1.68 5.45
CA SER A 226 -10.38 2.21 4.19
C SER A 226 -11.70 1.52 3.81
N THR A 227 -11.94 0.30 4.27
CA THR A 227 -13.06 -0.58 3.89
C THR A 227 -13.17 -0.78 2.37
N THR A 228 -12.10 -0.46 1.62
CA THR A 228 -12.07 -0.54 0.16
C THR A 228 -12.20 -2.02 -0.24
N PRO A 229 -13.23 -2.40 -1.01
CA PRO A 229 -13.36 -3.76 -1.49
C PRO A 229 -12.38 -3.99 -2.65
N LEU A 230 -11.39 -4.84 -2.43
CA LEU A 230 -10.46 -5.31 -3.47
C LEU A 230 -10.83 -6.73 -3.85
N THR A 231 -11.08 -6.98 -5.13
CA THR A 231 -11.39 -8.34 -5.62
C THR A 231 -10.18 -8.91 -6.35
N PHE A 232 -9.58 -9.93 -5.76
CA PHE A 232 -8.45 -10.65 -6.33
C PHE A 232 -8.94 -11.92 -7.03
N ILE A 233 -8.44 -12.16 -8.24
CA ILE A 233 -8.53 -13.46 -8.91
C ILE A 233 -7.38 -14.36 -8.46
N THR A 234 -7.62 -15.67 -8.49
CA THR A 234 -6.67 -16.72 -8.12
C THR A 234 -6.62 -17.78 -9.20
N ASP A 235 -5.49 -18.47 -9.33
CA ASP A 235 -5.38 -19.66 -10.17
C ASP A 235 -4.53 -20.76 -9.51
N SER A 236 -4.11 -21.78 -10.27
CA SER A 236 -3.29 -22.88 -9.75
C SER A 236 -1.87 -22.49 -9.33
N ASN A 237 -1.42 -21.29 -9.67
CA ASN A 237 -0.13 -20.71 -9.30
C ASN A 237 -0.23 -19.77 -8.09
N THR A 238 -1.44 -19.43 -7.62
CA THR A 238 -1.60 -18.71 -6.36
C THR A 238 -1.13 -19.61 -5.21
N ALA A 239 -0.13 -19.14 -4.47
CA ALA A 239 0.34 -19.80 -3.25
C ALA A 239 -0.64 -19.52 -2.09
N PHE A 240 -0.94 -20.55 -1.31
CA PHE A 240 -1.72 -20.41 -0.09
C PHE A 240 -0.95 -21.01 1.08
N SER A 241 -0.90 -20.29 2.20
CA SER A 241 -0.15 -20.67 3.40
C SER A 241 -0.94 -20.35 4.67
N ASP A 242 -0.44 -20.82 5.81
CA ASP A 242 -0.99 -20.52 7.15
C ASP A 242 -2.50 -20.79 7.30
N GLY A 243 -2.97 -21.88 6.69
CA GLY A 243 -4.36 -22.33 6.76
C GLY A 243 -5.31 -21.66 5.77
N ALA A 244 -4.81 -20.74 4.93
CA ALA A 244 -5.57 -20.18 3.83
C ALA A 244 -5.82 -21.19 2.71
N SER A 245 -7.01 -21.10 2.13
CA SER A 245 -7.41 -21.75 0.88
C SER A 245 -8.72 -21.11 0.42
N MET A 246 -9.07 -21.22 -0.85
CA MET A 246 -10.39 -20.74 -1.33
C MET A 246 -11.58 -21.36 -0.57
N ALA A 247 -11.41 -22.52 0.06
CA ALA A 247 -12.46 -23.15 0.87
C ALA A 247 -12.54 -22.62 2.32
N THR A 248 -11.48 -22.00 2.83
CA THR A 248 -11.34 -21.62 4.25
C THR A 248 -11.29 -20.11 4.49
N ILE A 249 -10.93 -19.30 3.49
CA ILE A 249 -10.66 -17.87 3.70
C ILE A 249 -11.89 -17.00 3.98
N LEU A 250 -13.13 -17.46 3.77
CA LEU A 250 -14.30 -16.61 4.02
C LEU A 250 -14.38 -16.22 5.51
N ASN A 251 -14.47 -14.91 5.81
CA ASN A 251 -14.39 -14.33 7.16
C ASN A 251 -13.05 -14.57 7.87
N MET A 252 -11.99 -14.81 7.11
CA MET A 252 -10.61 -14.84 7.60
C MET A 252 -9.96 -13.49 7.32
N ILE A 253 -9.11 -13.04 8.24
CA ILE A 253 -8.12 -12.00 7.98
C ILE A 253 -7.00 -12.68 7.20
N VAL A 254 -6.70 -12.15 6.03
CA VAL A 254 -5.63 -12.65 5.17
C VAL A 254 -4.71 -11.52 4.79
N LYS A 255 -3.46 -11.86 4.53
CA LYS A 255 -2.49 -11.01 3.84
C LYS A 255 -2.37 -11.48 2.40
N VAL A 256 -2.31 -10.55 1.46
CA VAL A 256 -2.24 -10.82 0.02
C VAL A 256 -1.00 -10.16 -0.56
N GLU A 257 -0.19 -10.96 -1.23
CA GLU A 257 0.79 -10.49 -2.22
C GLU A 257 0.17 -10.58 -3.60
N GLY A 258 0.11 -9.49 -4.34
CA GLY A 258 -0.65 -9.40 -5.58
C GLY A 258 -0.05 -8.47 -6.63
N VAL A 259 -0.61 -8.55 -7.83
CA VAL A 259 -0.27 -7.70 -8.98
C VAL A 259 -1.52 -7.33 -9.75
N THR A 260 -1.41 -6.29 -10.56
CA THR A 260 -2.47 -5.89 -11.48
C THR A 260 -2.20 -6.47 -12.86
N LYS A 261 -3.16 -7.17 -13.45
CA LYS A 261 -3.06 -7.65 -14.83
C LYS A 261 -3.24 -6.50 -15.82
N SER A 262 -2.87 -6.72 -17.09
CA SER A 262 -2.97 -5.70 -18.14
C SER A 262 -4.40 -5.26 -18.46
N ASP A 263 -5.39 -6.08 -18.13
CA ASP A 263 -6.83 -5.76 -18.20
C ASP A 263 -7.35 -5.03 -16.96
N GLY A 264 -6.51 -4.87 -15.94
CA GLY A 264 -6.83 -4.22 -14.69
C GLY A 264 -7.41 -5.12 -13.60
N THR A 265 -7.54 -6.42 -13.84
CA THR A 265 -7.91 -7.35 -12.77
C THR A 265 -6.77 -7.47 -11.76
N LEU A 266 -7.11 -7.62 -10.47
CA LEU A 266 -6.12 -7.87 -9.42
C LEU A 266 -5.90 -9.37 -9.30
N TYR A 267 -4.65 -9.82 -9.30
CA TYR A 267 -4.27 -11.22 -9.19
C TYR A 267 -3.46 -11.46 -7.92
N ALA A 268 -3.88 -12.43 -7.11
CA ALA A 268 -3.14 -12.84 -5.93
C ALA A 268 -2.04 -13.84 -6.31
N LYS A 269 -0.79 -13.46 -6.05
CA LYS A 269 0.38 -14.35 -6.14
C LYS A 269 0.45 -15.25 -4.91
N GLU A 270 0.20 -14.69 -3.73
CA GLU A 270 0.18 -15.41 -2.45
C GLU A 270 -0.96 -14.91 -1.55
N VAL A 271 -1.54 -15.82 -0.79
CA VAL A 271 -2.55 -15.54 0.24
C VAL A 271 -2.17 -16.29 1.52
N GLU A 272 -1.85 -15.53 2.56
CA GLU A 272 -1.51 -16.08 3.87
C GLU A 272 -2.70 -15.90 4.83
N GLY A 273 -3.02 -16.94 5.60
CA GLY A 273 -3.99 -16.85 6.69
C GLY A 273 -3.37 -16.14 7.88
N VAL A 274 -4.06 -15.14 8.44
CA VAL A 274 -3.61 -14.43 9.65
C VAL A 274 -4.43 -14.90 10.84
N GLU A 275 -5.71 -14.58 10.86
CA GLU A 275 -6.63 -14.92 11.95
C GLU A 275 -8.05 -15.13 11.43
N ASN A 276 -8.90 -15.80 12.20
CA ASN A 276 -10.33 -15.86 11.89
C ASN A 276 -11.07 -14.61 12.41
N ASN A 277 -12.36 -14.48 12.11
CA ASN A 277 -13.18 -13.31 12.52
C ASN A 277 -13.33 -13.06 14.03
N ASN A 278 -12.92 -13.99 14.90
CA ASN A 278 -12.91 -13.79 16.35
C ASN A 278 -11.56 -13.25 16.85
N GLY A 279 -10.52 -13.38 16.03
CA GLY A 279 -9.19 -12.87 16.31
C GLY A 279 -9.05 -11.40 15.92
N VAL A 280 -7.89 -10.86 16.22
CA VAL A 280 -7.48 -9.51 15.87
C VAL A 280 -6.05 -9.51 15.37
N GLU A 281 -5.82 -8.66 14.39
CA GLU A 281 -4.53 -8.29 13.85
C GLU A 281 -4.38 -6.78 14.08
N ALA A 282 -3.21 -6.35 14.55
CA ALA A 282 -2.87 -4.93 14.65
C ALA A 282 -1.41 -4.69 14.25
N GLU A 283 -1.19 -3.76 13.32
CA GLU A 283 0.12 -3.32 12.89
C GLU A 283 0.48 -2.00 13.57
N GLY A 284 1.73 -1.81 13.95
CA GLY A 284 2.14 -0.53 14.53
C GLY A 284 3.60 -0.44 14.98
N LEU A 285 3.96 0.74 15.48
CA LEU A 285 5.31 1.05 15.94
C LEU A 285 5.42 0.79 17.45
N ILE A 286 6.43 0.00 17.85
CA ILE A 286 6.74 -0.23 19.26
C ILE A 286 7.30 1.06 19.86
N THR A 287 6.63 1.58 20.86
CA THR A 287 7.05 2.78 21.61
C THR A 287 7.70 2.43 22.95
N LYS A 288 7.45 1.24 23.48
CA LYS A 288 8.06 0.75 24.72
C LYS A 288 8.08 -0.77 24.76
N VAL A 289 9.17 -1.32 25.32
CA VAL A 289 9.31 -2.74 25.67
C VAL A 289 9.43 -2.86 27.19
N THR A 290 8.72 -3.81 27.79
CA THR A 290 8.77 -4.10 29.24
C THR A 290 9.44 -5.45 29.48
N ASN A 291 10.49 -5.43 30.31
CA ASN A 291 11.40 -6.54 30.61
C ASN A 291 12.28 -6.96 29.41
N ASN A 292 13.32 -7.75 29.69
CA ASN A 292 14.13 -8.43 28.69
C ASN A 292 14.50 -9.83 29.27
N PRO A 293 13.91 -10.94 28.79
CA PRO A 293 12.98 -11.03 27.65
C PRO A 293 11.68 -10.24 27.84
N ALA A 294 11.13 -9.73 26.74
CA ALA A 294 9.93 -8.92 26.70
C ALA A 294 8.71 -9.72 27.16
N THR A 295 7.89 -9.07 27.98
CA THR A 295 6.60 -9.61 28.47
C THR A 295 5.44 -8.74 28.03
N GLN A 296 5.71 -7.48 27.68
CA GLN A 296 4.69 -6.55 27.22
C GLN A 296 5.29 -5.48 26.31
N LEU A 297 4.52 -5.07 25.30
CA LEU A 297 4.84 -3.98 24.39
C LEU A 297 3.79 -2.87 24.52
N SER A 298 4.23 -1.63 24.32
CA SER A 298 3.34 -0.51 23.96
C SER A 298 3.49 -0.27 22.47
N VAL A 299 2.41 -0.44 21.70
CA VAL A 299 2.42 -0.33 20.24
C VAL A 299 1.46 0.76 19.81
N VAL A 300 1.91 1.80 19.12
CA VAL A 300 0.99 2.76 18.50
C VAL A 300 0.46 2.11 17.23
N ALA A 301 -0.83 1.78 17.23
CA ALA A 301 -1.49 1.14 16.10
C ALA A 301 -1.50 2.08 14.89
N GLN A 302 -1.12 1.55 13.74
CA GLN A 302 -1.12 2.22 12.44
C GLN A 302 -2.16 1.58 11.52
N ASP A 303 -2.40 0.28 11.67
CA ASP A 303 -3.49 -0.41 11.00
C ASP A 303 -4.00 -1.58 11.85
N GLY A 304 -5.12 -2.18 11.43
CA GLY A 304 -5.52 -3.46 11.96
C GLY A 304 -6.88 -3.96 11.48
N ASN A 305 -7.10 -5.25 11.65
CA ASN A 305 -8.33 -5.94 11.26
C ASN A 305 -8.82 -6.89 12.36
N GLY A 306 -10.12 -7.19 12.32
CA GLY A 306 -10.72 -8.22 13.17
C GLY A 306 -11.50 -7.69 14.36
N ALA A 307 -11.68 -8.55 15.35
CA ALA A 307 -12.60 -8.31 16.45
C ALA A 307 -12.02 -7.34 17.48
N GLY A 308 -12.71 -6.20 17.66
CA GLY A 308 -12.41 -5.23 18.71
C GLY A 308 -11.40 -4.16 18.32
N ILE A 309 -10.79 -4.21 17.14
CA ILE A 309 -10.04 -3.08 16.57
C ILE A 309 -10.96 -2.22 15.68
N ASP A 310 -10.83 -0.90 15.80
CA ASP A 310 -11.60 0.10 15.05
C ASP A 310 -10.78 1.40 14.95
N ASP A 311 -11.26 2.36 14.16
CA ASP A 311 -10.61 3.66 13.91
C ASP A 311 -10.27 4.43 15.20
N THR A 312 -10.95 4.18 16.32
CA THR A 312 -10.66 4.89 17.58
C THR A 312 -9.37 4.41 18.26
N LYS A 313 -8.85 3.25 17.84
CA LYS A 313 -7.64 2.63 18.40
C LYS A 313 -6.41 2.92 17.57
N ILE A 314 -6.59 3.34 16.32
CA ILE A 314 -5.53 3.76 15.45
C ILE A 314 -4.95 5.09 15.96
N GLY A 315 -3.65 5.27 15.72
CA GLY A 315 -2.85 6.36 16.27
C GLY A 315 -2.69 6.30 17.79
N SER A 316 -3.23 5.29 18.48
CA SER A 316 -3.26 5.20 19.94
C SER A 316 -2.41 4.04 20.46
N PRO A 317 -1.81 4.16 21.66
CA PRO A 317 -0.97 3.09 22.22
C PRO A 317 -1.83 1.91 22.71
N LEU A 318 -1.59 0.74 22.12
CA LEU A 318 -2.08 -0.57 22.56
C LEU A 318 -1.10 -1.18 23.56
N LEU A 319 -1.66 -1.85 24.57
CA LEU A 319 -0.91 -2.67 25.50
C LEU A 319 -0.96 -4.14 25.06
N VAL A 320 0.18 -4.65 24.60
CA VAL A 320 0.28 -6.01 24.04
C VAL A 320 0.98 -6.90 25.04
N ASP A 321 0.30 -7.91 25.59
CA ASP A 321 0.96 -8.99 26.33
C ASP A 321 1.59 -9.97 25.33
N VAL A 322 2.90 -10.17 25.44
CA VAL A 322 3.69 -11.05 24.55
C VAL A 322 4.28 -12.24 25.30
N THR A 323 3.77 -12.52 26.51
CA THR A 323 4.23 -13.64 27.32
C THR A 323 3.91 -14.96 26.62
N GLY A 324 4.95 -15.62 26.10
CA GLY A 324 4.80 -16.88 25.36
C GLY A 324 4.43 -16.72 23.88
N ALA A 325 4.40 -15.50 23.35
CA ALA A 325 4.16 -15.24 21.93
C ALA A 325 5.27 -15.88 21.06
N GLN A 326 4.89 -16.33 19.87
CA GLN A 326 5.83 -16.72 18.82
C GLN A 326 6.32 -15.48 18.08
N TYR A 327 7.56 -15.53 17.59
CA TYR A 327 8.16 -14.42 16.85
C TYR A 327 8.45 -14.85 15.41
N GLY A 328 8.04 -14.01 14.47
CA GLY A 328 8.23 -14.22 13.03
C GLY A 328 8.70 -12.96 12.33
N VAL A 329 9.01 -13.08 11.04
CA VAL A 329 9.36 -11.94 10.20
C VAL A 329 8.42 -11.97 9.01
N ASP A 330 7.79 -10.83 8.76
CA ASP A 330 7.06 -10.62 7.52
C ASP A 330 8.02 -10.05 6.47
N GLN A 331 8.59 -10.95 5.66
CA GLN A 331 9.61 -10.56 4.68
C GLN A 331 9.03 -9.71 3.55
N GLY A 332 7.79 -9.96 3.14
CA GLY A 332 7.26 -9.47 1.85
C GLY A 332 8.21 -9.82 0.70
N ASN A 333 8.33 -8.89 -0.26
CA ASN A 333 9.14 -9.08 -1.47
C ASN A 333 10.61 -8.66 -1.30
N ILE A 334 11.12 -8.56 -0.07
CA ILE A 334 12.53 -8.24 0.18
C ILE A 334 13.45 -9.33 -0.37
N ASP A 335 14.38 -8.95 -1.25
CA ASP A 335 15.48 -9.82 -1.67
C ASP A 335 16.44 -10.05 -0.50
N THR A 336 16.63 -11.32 -0.13
CA THR A 336 17.57 -11.76 0.93
C THR A 336 18.65 -12.70 0.37
N SER A 337 18.70 -12.90 -0.94
CA SER A 337 19.57 -13.88 -1.59
C SER A 337 21.06 -13.63 -1.34
N GLY A 338 21.49 -12.36 -1.37
CA GLY A 338 22.89 -11.98 -1.14
C GLY A 338 23.34 -12.01 0.33
N ILE A 339 22.43 -12.28 1.27
CA ILE A 339 22.74 -12.49 2.70
C ILE A 339 22.47 -13.92 3.16
N GLY A 340 22.19 -14.85 2.23
CA GLY A 340 21.95 -16.27 2.54
C GLY A 340 20.51 -16.59 2.97
N GLY A 341 19.56 -15.70 2.67
CA GLY A 341 18.17 -15.78 3.11
C GLY A 341 17.97 -15.23 4.52
N LEU A 342 16.71 -15.02 4.92
CA LEU A 342 16.40 -14.89 6.34
C LEU A 342 16.58 -16.27 6.97
N PRO A 343 17.45 -16.42 7.97
CA PRO A 343 17.56 -17.70 8.66
C PRO A 343 16.24 -17.94 9.40
N SER A 344 15.66 -19.14 9.27
CA SER A 344 14.40 -19.47 9.93
C SER A 344 14.50 -19.27 11.45
N SER A 345 13.40 -18.90 12.11
CA SER A 345 13.34 -18.89 13.58
C SER A 345 13.95 -20.20 14.13
N PRO A 346 14.90 -20.15 15.09
CA PRO A 346 15.21 -19.00 15.96
C PRO A 346 16.41 -18.13 15.51
N ASN A 347 16.91 -18.28 14.28
CA ASN A 347 18.22 -17.74 13.90
C ASN A 347 18.20 -16.29 13.39
N PHE A 348 17.03 -15.73 13.05
CA PHE A 348 16.91 -14.30 12.78
C PHE A 348 16.76 -13.55 14.10
N PRO A 349 17.48 -12.43 14.31
CA PRO A 349 17.49 -11.69 15.58
C PRO A 349 16.20 -10.87 15.76
N PHE A 350 15.08 -11.57 15.89
CA PHE A 350 13.78 -11.04 16.26
C PHE A 350 13.06 -12.06 17.14
N ASP A 351 13.17 -11.83 18.44
CA ASP A 351 12.60 -12.63 19.52
C ASP A 351 12.30 -11.73 20.73
N ALA A 352 11.80 -12.31 21.81
CA ALA A 352 11.52 -11.57 23.04
C ALA A 352 12.75 -10.85 23.63
N SER A 353 13.98 -11.24 23.30
CA SER A 353 15.21 -10.61 23.82
C SER A 353 15.78 -9.52 22.92
N THR A 354 15.36 -9.50 21.65
CA THR A 354 15.88 -8.61 20.59
C THR A 354 14.82 -7.63 20.07
N ILE A 355 13.55 -7.83 20.41
CA ILE A 355 12.50 -6.86 20.16
C ILE A 355 12.78 -5.52 20.88
N HIS A 356 12.61 -4.41 20.18
CA HIS A 356 13.04 -3.10 20.63
C HIS A 356 12.05 -1.99 20.25
N ALA A 357 12.02 -0.91 21.04
CA ALA A 357 11.29 0.30 20.66
C ALA A 357 11.89 0.91 19.37
N GLY A 358 11.02 1.40 18.49
CA GLY A 358 11.35 1.88 17.16
C GLY A 358 11.19 0.84 16.04
N GLN A 359 10.92 -0.43 16.36
CA GLN A 359 10.53 -1.44 15.36
C GLN A 359 9.03 -1.40 15.08
N ARG A 360 8.65 -1.61 13.82
CA ARG A 360 7.26 -1.84 13.39
C ARG A 360 6.96 -3.33 13.43
N VAL A 361 5.81 -3.68 14.00
CA VAL A 361 5.37 -5.07 14.17
C VAL A 361 3.91 -5.23 13.82
N GLN A 362 3.57 -6.47 13.49
CA GLN A 362 2.20 -6.98 13.44
C GLN A 362 1.99 -7.86 14.67
N VAL A 363 0.85 -7.68 15.32
CA VAL A 363 0.43 -8.39 16.52
C VAL A 363 -0.81 -9.19 16.17
N GLU A 364 -0.71 -10.51 16.32
CA GLU A 364 -1.80 -11.44 16.04
C GLU A 364 -2.31 -12.06 17.34
N SER A 365 -3.63 -12.16 17.44
CA SER A 365 -4.30 -12.84 18.54
C SER A 365 -5.55 -13.56 18.05
N ALA A 366 -5.69 -14.83 18.43
CA ALA A 366 -6.91 -15.60 18.19
C ALA A 366 -8.12 -15.12 19.00
N SER A 367 -7.96 -14.09 19.84
CA SER A 367 -9.02 -13.49 20.67
C SER A 367 -9.21 -12.02 20.31
N ALA A 368 -10.45 -11.56 20.46
CA ALA A 368 -10.78 -10.16 20.27
C ALA A 368 -9.99 -9.24 21.21
N MET A 369 -9.71 -8.03 20.74
CA MET A 369 -9.12 -6.99 21.56
C MET A 369 -10.06 -6.58 22.71
N SER A 370 -9.51 -6.35 23.90
CA SER A 370 -10.25 -5.90 25.08
C SER A 370 -9.84 -4.47 25.45
N GLY A 371 -10.63 -3.50 25.00
CA GLY A 371 -10.28 -2.08 25.17
C GLY A 371 -9.04 -1.72 24.35
N MET A 372 -7.98 -1.26 25.02
CA MET A 372 -6.67 -0.96 24.41
C MET A 372 -5.65 -2.07 24.68
N SER A 373 -6.10 -3.29 24.93
CA SER A 373 -5.23 -4.41 25.31
C SER A 373 -5.48 -5.65 24.47
N VAL A 374 -4.40 -6.34 24.12
CA VAL A 374 -4.40 -7.59 23.35
C VAL A 374 -3.41 -8.58 23.96
N SER A 375 -3.82 -9.84 24.05
CA SER A 375 -2.94 -10.96 24.41
C SER A 375 -2.47 -11.62 23.13
N SER A 376 -1.21 -11.42 22.76
CA SER A 376 -0.68 -11.86 21.48
C SER A 376 -0.24 -13.32 21.52
N GLY A 377 -0.64 -14.08 20.50
CA GLY A 377 -0.09 -15.41 20.22
C GLY A 377 1.15 -15.35 19.34
N GLN A 378 1.26 -14.31 18.50
CA GLN A 378 2.34 -14.12 17.55
C GLN A 378 2.63 -12.64 17.31
N VAL A 379 3.93 -12.31 17.23
CA VAL A 379 4.43 -10.99 16.85
C VAL A 379 5.32 -11.17 15.63
N LYS A 380 5.03 -10.45 14.54
CA LYS A 380 5.83 -10.47 13.31
C LYS A 380 6.52 -9.12 13.11
N LEU A 381 7.81 -9.13 12.76
CA LEU A 381 8.52 -7.93 12.35
C LEU A 381 8.01 -7.48 10.97
N LYS A 382 7.64 -6.20 10.84
CA LYS A 382 7.13 -5.63 9.59
C LYS A 382 8.14 -4.69 8.95
N GLN A 383 8.00 -4.47 7.65
CA GLN A 383 8.75 -3.44 6.97
C GLN A 383 8.37 -2.04 7.49
N GLN A 384 9.35 -1.15 7.61
CA GLN A 384 9.15 0.26 7.92
C GLN A 384 10.11 1.12 7.09
N ALA A 385 9.80 2.41 6.96
CA ALA A 385 10.69 3.37 6.33
C ALA A 385 11.44 4.21 7.38
N VAL A 386 12.68 4.55 7.07
CA VAL A 386 13.54 5.47 7.82
C VAL A 386 14.28 6.39 6.85
N THR A 387 14.48 7.64 7.25
CA THR A 387 15.17 8.65 6.43
C THR A 387 16.46 9.09 7.10
N GLY A 388 17.52 9.25 6.32
CA GLY A 388 18.80 9.73 6.84
C GLY A 388 19.83 10.04 5.76
N THR A 389 21.03 10.38 6.20
CA THR A 389 22.15 10.69 5.32
C THR A 389 23.02 9.45 5.09
N VAL A 390 23.32 9.17 3.82
CA VAL A 390 24.10 8.01 3.39
C VAL A 390 25.60 8.23 3.58
N SER A 391 26.31 7.20 4.06
CA SER A 391 27.78 7.17 4.17
C SER A 391 28.34 5.75 4.03
N GLY A 392 29.64 5.62 3.73
CA GLY A 392 30.32 4.32 3.64
C GLY A 392 30.28 3.65 2.25
N LEU A 393 29.72 4.30 1.23
CA LEU A 393 29.80 3.83 -0.16
C LEU A 393 31.16 4.16 -0.79
N THR A 394 31.63 3.32 -1.71
CA THR A 394 32.88 3.52 -2.48
C THR A 394 32.73 4.47 -3.66
N GLY A 395 31.50 4.87 -3.99
CA GLY A 395 31.12 5.79 -5.06
C GLY A 395 29.60 5.79 -5.27
N PRO A 396 29.09 6.54 -6.27
CA PRO A 396 27.71 6.41 -6.71
C PRO A 396 27.41 4.95 -7.08
N THR A 397 26.39 4.38 -6.45
CA THR A 397 26.00 2.97 -6.59
C THR A 397 24.58 2.92 -7.11
N SER A 398 24.30 2.07 -8.09
CA SER A 398 22.97 1.93 -8.71
C SER A 398 22.35 0.54 -8.51
N ALA A 399 23.05 -0.38 -7.86
CA ALA A 399 22.59 -1.73 -7.55
C ALA A 399 23.43 -2.36 -6.43
N GLY A 400 22.84 -3.30 -5.68
CA GLY A 400 23.54 -4.15 -4.74
C GLY A 400 24.26 -5.35 -5.40
N PRO A 401 24.90 -6.24 -4.62
CA PRO A 401 24.94 -6.23 -3.16
C PRO A 401 26.00 -5.26 -2.61
N VAL A 402 25.57 -4.32 -1.77
CA VAL A 402 26.46 -3.42 -1.01
C VAL A 402 25.88 -3.17 0.38
N SER A 403 26.66 -2.54 1.26
CA SER A 403 26.14 -2.02 2.52
C SER A 403 26.62 -0.60 2.75
N PHE A 404 25.81 0.19 3.45
CA PHE A 404 26.13 1.56 3.80
C PHE A 404 25.55 1.91 5.16
N THR A 405 26.06 2.98 5.78
CA THR A 405 25.51 3.52 7.02
C THR A 405 24.54 4.64 6.70
N LEU A 406 23.31 4.52 7.19
CA LEU A 406 22.31 5.58 7.20
C LEU A 406 22.36 6.30 8.55
N THR A 407 22.65 7.59 8.55
CA THR A 407 22.65 8.42 9.77
C THR A 407 21.33 9.19 9.85
N LEU A 408 20.53 8.89 10.87
CA LEU A 408 19.20 9.47 11.08
C LEU A 408 19.31 10.77 11.89
N PRO A 409 18.38 11.73 11.69
CA PRO A 409 18.23 12.87 12.59
C PRO A 409 17.99 12.39 14.04
N ALA A 410 18.68 13.01 14.99
CA ALA A 410 18.61 12.61 16.41
C ALA A 410 17.22 12.84 17.04
N ASP A 411 16.40 13.69 16.43
CA ASP A 411 15.03 14.00 16.83
C ASP A 411 13.98 13.16 16.08
N SER A 412 14.38 12.30 15.12
CA SER A 412 13.47 11.35 14.47
C SER A 412 12.82 10.41 15.51
N ALA A 413 11.58 10.00 15.26
CA ALA A 413 10.84 9.08 16.12
C ALA A 413 11.63 7.78 16.34
N PHE A 414 12.28 7.25 15.30
CA PHE A 414 13.15 6.09 15.44
C PHE A 414 14.30 6.34 16.42
N ALA A 415 15.05 7.44 16.24
CA ALA A 415 16.19 7.75 17.11
C ALA A 415 15.77 8.01 18.56
N MET A 416 14.64 8.69 18.77
CA MET A 416 14.11 8.98 20.10
C MET A 416 13.60 7.73 20.83
N LEU A 417 13.00 6.78 20.10
CA LEU A 417 12.48 5.54 20.67
C LEU A 417 13.58 4.49 20.90
N SER A 418 14.46 4.34 19.92
CA SER A 418 15.51 3.31 19.96
C SER A 418 16.78 3.75 20.69
N GLY A 419 17.03 5.05 20.79
CA GLY A 419 18.30 5.62 21.21
C GLY A 419 19.42 5.51 20.16
N GLN A 420 19.10 5.12 18.92
CA GLN A 420 20.07 4.84 17.85
C GLN A 420 19.91 5.83 16.69
N THR A 421 21.01 6.44 16.28
CA THR A 421 21.04 7.40 15.15
C THR A 421 21.71 6.82 13.90
N THR A 422 22.15 5.57 13.94
CA THR A 422 22.85 4.93 12.82
C THR A 422 22.28 3.55 12.55
N ILE A 423 22.00 3.28 11.29
CA ILE A 423 21.52 1.98 10.82
C ILE A 423 22.49 1.46 9.76
N ASN A 424 22.93 0.21 9.90
CA ASN A 424 23.63 -0.49 8.83
C ASN A 424 22.63 -1.05 7.82
N VAL A 425 22.65 -0.52 6.59
CA VAL A 425 21.71 -0.90 5.53
C VAL A 425 22.36 -1.95 4.63
N PHE A 426 21.71 -3.10 4.49
CA PHE A 426 22.00 -4.13 3.50
C PHE A 426 21.17 -3.87 2.24
N TRP A 427 21.85 -3.49 1.16
CA TRP A 427 21.25 -3.27 -0.16
C TRP A 427 21.53 -4.49 -1.04
N GLN A 428 20.48 -5.20 -1.45
CA GLN A 428 20.56 -6.39 -2.30
C GLN A 428 20.31 -6.08 -3.78
N LEU A 429 20.46 -7.08 -4.66
CA LEU A 429 20.29 -6.86 -6.10
C LEU A 429 18.83 -6.54 -6.45
N GLY A 430 17.87 -7.18 -5.78
CA GLY A 430 16.44 -6.92 -5.92
C GLY A 430 15.90 -5.78 -5.07
N THR A 431 16.74 -4.90 -4.51
CA THR A 431 16.26 -3.69 -3.83
C THR A 431 15.90 -2.62 -4.85
N ASP A 432 14.71 -2.05 -4.75
CA ASP A 432 14.22 -1.08 -5.73
C ASP A 432 14.74 0.32 -5.50
N LEU A 433 15.25 0.94 -6.57
CA LEU A 433 15.59 2.36 -6.59
C LEU A 433 14.40 3.16 -7.11
N HIS A 434 13.71 3.84 -6.20
CA HIS A 434 12.56 4.66 -6.55
C HIS A 434 12.98 6.10 -6.83
N ASN A 435 12.66 6.59 -8.05
CA ASN A 435 13.02 7.93 -8.51
C ASN A 435 14.51 8.29 -8.36
N LEU A 436 15.38 7.27 -8.42
CA LEU A 436 16.81 7.39 -8.23
C LEU A 436 17.56 6.64 -9.33
N ALA A 437 18.58 7.28 -9.92
CA ALA A 437 19.52 6.60 -10.83
C ALA A 437 20.67 5.94 -10.07
N SER A 438 21.05 6.50 -8.92
CA SER A 438 22.11 6.01 -8.04
C SER A 438 22.01 6.66 -6.66
N VAL A 439 22.63 6.05 -5.66
CA VAL A 439 22.82 6.59 -4.31
C VAL A 439 24.31 6.83 -4.07
N LYS A 440 24.68 7.94 -3.42
CA LYS A 440 26.08 8.26 -3.05
C LYS A 440 26.16 8.80 -1.62
N ASN A 441 27.39 8.87 -1.09
CA ASN A 441 27.64 9.49 0.22
C ASN A 441 27.17 10.96 0.24
N GLY A 442 26.50 11.34 1.32
CA GLY A 442 25.93 12.67 1.51
C GLY A 442 24.51 12.84 0.97
N ASP A 443 23.97 11.87 0.21
CA ASP A 443 22.56 11.90 -0.17
C ASP A 443 21.67 11.71 1.06
N THR A 444 20.55 12.43 1.09
CA THR A 444 19.41 12.07 1.94
C THR A 444 18.64 10.96 1.23
N ALA A 445 18.48 9.83 1.90
CA ALA A 445 17.77 8.67 1.38
C ALA A 445 16.70 8.22 2.36
N ARG A 446 15.54 7.89 1.81
CA ARG A 446 14.47 7.17 2.50
C ARG A 446 14.61 5.70 2.16
N VAL A 447 14.79 4.86 3.17
CA VAL A 447 14.99 3.41 3.01
C VAL A 447 13.84 2.68 3.68
N ARG A 448 13.09 1.89 2.91
CA ARG A 448 12.03 0.99 3.41
C ARG A 448 12.56 -0.44 3.46
N GLY A 449 12.30 -1.14 4.57
CA GLY A 449 12.69 -2.52 4.74
C GLY A 449 12.54 -3.02 6.16
N LEU A 450 13.15 -4.16 6.47
CA LEU A 450 13.09 -4.78 7.79
C LEU A 450 14.15 -4.20 8.72
N VAL A 451 13.73 -3.52 9.79
CA VAL A 451 14.62 -2.99 10.83
C VAL A 451 14.74 -3.96 12.00
N PHE A 452 15.95 -4.44 12.29
CA PHE A 452 16.20 -5.41 13.34
C PHE A 452 17.46 -5.12 14.15
N PHE A 453 17.45 -5.62 15.38
CA PHE A 453 18.51 -5.38 16.36
C PHE A 453 19.34 -6.64 16.55
N SER A 454 20.63 -6.57 16.24
CA SER A 454 21.58 -7.64 16.50
C SER A 454 22.53 -7.21 17.62
N ALA A 455 22.28 -7.68 18.84
CA ALA A 455 22.98 -7.20 20.04
C ALA A 455 22.90 -5.67 20.19
N THR A 456 24.00 -4.95 19.97
CA THR A 456 24.06 -3.47 20.08
C THR A 456 23.87 -2.74 18.76
N ASN A 457 23.76 -3.45 17.64
CA ASN A 457 23.69 -2.86 16.31
C ASN A 457 22.26 -2.86 15.77
N VAL A 458 21.89 -1.78 15.09
CA VAL A 458 20.67 -1.70 14.28
C VAL A 458 21.01 -1.96 12.83
N ASN A 459 20.26 -2.85 12.21
CA ASN A 459 20.40 -3.20 10.81
C ASN A 459 19.09 -2.99 10.08
N LEU A 460 19.18 -2.80 8.77
CA LEU A 460 18.04 -2.77 7.87
C LEU A 460 18.36 -3.60 6.63
N ILE A 461 17.47 -4.50 6.20
CA ILE A 461 17.52 -5.11 4.86
C ILE A 461 16.54 -4.35 3.97
N ALA A 462 17.06 -3.71 2.91
CA ALA A 462 16.29 -2.78 2.11
C ALA A 462 15.40 -3.51 1.11
N ARG A 463 14.08 -3.26 1.19
CA ARG A 463 13.13 -3.48 0.10
C ARG A 463 13.33 -2.42 -0.98
N ARG A 464 13.44 -1.16 -0.54
CA ARG A 464 13.42 0.00 -1.44
C ARG A 464 14.26 1.14 -0.88
N ILE A 465 14.90 1.88 -1.78
CA ILE A 465 15.61 3.14 -1.50
C ILE A 465 15.07 4.22 -2.43
N GLY A 466 14.63 5.34 -1.86
CA GLY A 466 14.14 6.51 -2.58
C GLY A 466 14.60 7.83 -1.97
N GLN A 467 14.07 8.94 -2.48
CA GLN A 467 14.18 10.26 -1.85
C GLN A 467 12.93 10.64 -1.06
#